data_AF-A0A843BBX6-F1
#
_entry.id   AF-A0A843BBX6-F1
#
_cell.length_a   1.000
_cell.length_b   1.000
_cell.length_c   1.000
_cell.angle_alpha   90.00
_cell.angle_beta   90.00
_cell.angle_gamma   90.00
#
_symmetry.space_group_name_H-M   'P 1'
#
loop_
_entity.id
_entity.type
_entity.pdbx_description
1 polymer ?
#
loop_
_entity_poly.entity_id
_entity_poly.type
_entity_poly.pdbx_seq_one_letter_code
_entity_poly.pdbx_strand_id
1 'polypeptide(L)'
;MDSSLIFLAAFGGIAVQLIALSEAHKLPADQRPDFRDPLYWIAYIIMAGLGVVVAWAYIASGFELKGFLAIHVGASAPLILRTMASLIPQTIKTEVGA
;
A
#
# COMPACT_ATOMS: atom_id res chain seq x y z
N MET A 1 23.92 -0.86 -6.84
CA MET A 1 22.58 -0.64 -6.26
C MET A 1 22.74 -0.62 -4.76
N ASP A 2 22.41 0.49 -4.11
CA ASP A 2 22.34 0.54 -2.65
C ASP A 2 21.08 -0.19 -2.19
N SER A 3 21.22 -1.47 -1.87
CA SER A 3 20.12 -2.32 -1.36
C SER A 3 19.45 -1.73 -0.12
N SER A 4 20.17 -0.86 0.62
CA SER A 4 19.66 -0.10 1.76
C SER A 4 18.45 0.78 1.40
N LEU A 5 18.39 1.34 0.20
CA LEU A 5 17.26 2.19 -0.23
C LEU A 5 15.96 1.39 -0.37
N ILE A 6 16.05 0.14 -0.82
CA ILE A 6 14.92 -0.77 -0.95
C ILE A 6 14.37 -1.12 0.44
N PHE A 7 15.25 -1.36 1.42
CA PHE A 7 14.84 -1.60 2.80
C PHE A 7 14.22 -0.34 3.46
N LEU A 8 14.74 0.85 3.17
CA LEU A 8 14.15 2.11 3.64
C LEU A 8 12.76 2.36 3.04
N ALA A 9 12.56 2.04 1.76
CA ALA A 9 11.24 2.08 1.15
C ALA A 9 10.28 1.04 1.76
N ALA A 10 10.76 -0.18 2.00
CA ALA A 10 9.99 -1.21 2.69
C ALA A 10 9.56 -0.74 4.09
N PHE A 11 10.46 -0.08 4.83
CA PHE A 11 10.16 0.50 6.13
C PHE A 11 9.04 1.55 6.05
N GLY A 12 9.09 2.46 5.07
CA GLY A 12 8.04 3.44 4.85
C GLY A 12 6.67 2.80 4.55
N GLY A 13 6.64 1.79 3.68
CA GLY A 13 5.42 1.05 3.35
C GLY A 13 4.86 0.26 4.54
N ILE A 14 5.72 -0.38 5.32
CA ILE A 14 5.35 -1.09 6.54
C ILE A 14 4.86 -0.11 7.61
N ALA A 15 5.47 1.06 7.76
CA ALA A 15 5.07 2.05 8.78
C ALA A 15 3.61 2.51 8.58
N VAL A 16 3.20 2.79 7.33
CA VAL A 16 1.81 3.14 7.02
C VAL A 16 0.85 2.01 7.39
N GLN A 17 1.26 0.77 7.11
CA GLN A 17 0.50 -0.40 7.48
C GLN A 17 0.43 -0.59 9.00
N LEU A 18 1.51 -0.38 9.74
CA LEU A 18 1.46 -0.44 11.21
C LEU A 18 0.53 0.64 11.79
N ILE A 19 0.51 1.84 11.20
CA ILE A 19 -0.43 2.90 11.61
C ILE A 19 -1.88 2.45 11.36
N ALA A 20 -2.22 1.96 10.17
CA ALA A 20 -3.57 1.48 9.88
C ALA A 20 -4.00 0.33 10.81
N LEU A 21 -3.07 -0.55 11.20
CA LEU A 21 -3.32 -1.64 12.14
C LEU A 21 -3.53 -1.10 13.55
N SER A 22 -2.74 -0.09 13.93
CA SER A 22 -2.90 0.62 15.19
C SER A 22 -4.22 1.39 15.26
N GLU A 23 -4.89 1.69 14.14
CA GLU A 23 -6.20 2.33 14.15
C GLU A 23 -7.35 1.32 14.14
N ALA A 24 -7.11 0.09 13.67
CA ALA A 24 -8.12 -0.97 13.62
C ALA A 24 -8.75 -1.26 15.00
N HIS A 25 -8.02 -1.08 16.12
CA HIS A 25 -8.59 -1.25 17.46
C HIS A 25 -9.68 -0.22 17.82
N LYS A 26 -9.70 0.95 17.16
CA LYS A 26 -10.70 2.01 17.37
C LYS A 26 -12.04 1.68 16.69
N LEU A 27 -12.07 0.67 15.81
CA LEU A 27 -13.29 0.28 15.12
C LEU A 27 -14.29 -0.40 16.08
N PRO A 28 -15.61 -0.15 15.90
CA PRO A 28 -16.67 -0.90 16.56
C PRO A 28 -16.50 -2.43 16.40
N ALA A 29 -16.91 -3.21 17.40
CA ALA A 29 -16.61 -4.66 17.46
C ALA A 29 -17.14 -5.46 16.24
N ASP A 30 -18.23 -4.98 15.63
CA ASP A 30 -18.88 -5.51 14.43
C ASP A 30 -18.14 -5.16 13.12
N GLN A 31 -17.25 -4.16 13.14
CA GLN A 31 -16.50 -3.69 11.97
C GLN A 31 -15.00 -4.03 12.05
N ARG A 32 -14.58 -4.72 13.11
CA ARG A 32 -13.18 -5.12 13.28
C ARG A 32 -12.84 -6.22 12.27
N PRO A 33 -11.69 -6.11 11.58
CA PRO A 33 -11.19 -7.20 10.76
C PRO A 33 -10.99 -8.47 11.59
N ASP A 34 -11.27 -9.63 11.01
CA ASP A 34 -10.88 -10.89 11.62
C ASP A 34 -9.36 -11.07 11.46
N PHE A 35 -8.62 -10.86 12.55
CA PHE A 35 -7.16 -11.04 12.56
C PHE A 35 -6.71 -12.48 12.29
N ARG A 36 -7.64 -13.45 12.25
CA ARG A 36 -7.35 -14.84 11.88
C ARG A 36 -7.49 -15.09 10.38
N ASP A 37 -8.08 -14.16 9.61
CA ASP A 37 -8.24 -14.30 8.18
C ASP A 37 -6.89 -14.12 7.46
N PRO A 38 -6.35 -15.16 6.78
CA PRO A 38 -5.12 -15.03 6.01
C PRO A 38 -5.22 -14.00 4.89
N LEU A 39 -6.42 -13.79 4.30
CA LEU A 39 -6.63 -12.84 3.20
C LEU A 39 -6.40 -11.40 3.66
N TYR A 40 -6.79 -11.08 4.90
CA TYR A 40 -6.52 -9.79 5.52
C TYR A 40 -5.02 -9.50 5.56
N TRP A 41 -4.21 -10.46 6.02
CA TRP A 41 -2.76 -10.32 6.09
C TRP A 41 -2.10 -10.26 4.71
N ILE A 42 -2.60 -11.04 3.74
CA ILE A 42 -2.11 -11.02 2.36
C ILE A 42 -2.30 -9.61 1.77
N ALA A 43 -3.48 -9.00 1.93
CA ALA A 43 -3.72 -7.64 1.44
C ALA A 43 -2.76 -6.63 2.07
N TYR A 44 -2.44 -6.79 3.37
CA TYR A 44 -1.45 -5.99 4.08
C TYR A 44 -0.05 -6.08 3.48
N ILE A 45 0.40 -7.31 3.23
CA ILE A 45 1.72 -7.60 2.67
C ILE A 45 1.82 -7.08 1.24
N ILE A 46 0.76 -7.27 0.42
CA ILE A 46 0.72 -6.77 -0.95
C ILE A 46 0.88 -5.24 -0.95
N MET A 47 0.13 -4.54 -0.11
CA MET A 47 0.21 -3.08 -0.04
C MET A 47 1.58 -2.60 0.44
N ALA A 48 2.19 -3.24 1.44
CA ALA A 48 3.57 -2.91 1.82
C ALA A 48 4.57 -3.18 0.66
N GLY A 49 4.38 -4.29 -0.05
CA GLY A 49 5.18 -4.68 -1.20
C GLY A 49 5.08 -3.71 -2.38
N LEU A 50 3.91 -3.12 -2.63
CA LEU A 50 3.72 -2.11 -3.68
C LEU A 50 4.64 -0.90 -3.47
N GLY A 51 4.87 -0.48 -2.22
CA GLY A 51 5.82 0.60 -1.92
C GLY A 51 7.25 0.28 -2.34
N VAL A 52 7.67 -0.97 -2.12
CA VAL A 52 8.98 -1.49 -2.53
C VAL A 52 9.10 -1.55 -4.06
N VAL A 53 8.07 -2.04 -4.74
CA VAL A 53 8.05 -2.14 -6.22
C VAL A 53 8.17 -0.76 -6.86
N VAL A 54 7.46 0.24 -6.33
CA VAL A 54 7.54 1.60 -6.86
C VAL A 54 8.94 2.19 -6.62
N ALA A 55 9.50 2.07 -5.42
CA ALA A 55 10.86 2.54 -5.15
C ALA A 55 11.90 1.84 -6.04
N TRP A 56 11.76 0.54 -6.29
CA TRP A 56 12.59 -0.20 -7.24
C TRP A 56 12.46 0.35 -8.67
N ALA A 57 11.24 0.69 -9.11
CA ALA A 57 11.02 1.26 -10.44
C ALA A 57 11.73 2.61 -10.63
N TYR A 58 11.78 3.47 -9.60
CA TYR A 58 12.56 4.70 -9.66
C TYR A 58 14.08 4.44 -9.76
N ILE A 59 14.61 3.48 -8.99
CA ILE A 59 16.03 3.13 -9.07
C ILE A 59 16.34 2.55 -10.45
N ALA A 60 15.47 1.69 -10.98
CA ALA A 60 15.61 1.07 -12.29
C ALA A 60 15.54 2.09 -13.44
N SER A 61 14.85 3.22 -13.26
CA SER A 61 14.81 4.31 -14.25
C SER A 61 16.02 5.26 -14.18
N GLY A 62 16.99 4.97 -13.30
CA GLY A 62 18.19 5.79 -13.12
C GLY A 62 17.98 7.02 -12.23
N PHE A 63 16.87 7.08 -11.49
CA PHE A 63 16.62 8.17 -10.55
C PHE A 63 17.45 8.00 -9.26
N GLU A 64 18.13 9.07 -8.85
CA GLU A 64 18.88 9.06 -7.59
C GLU A 64 17.95 9.27 -6.39
N LEU A 65 17.55 8.17 -5.76
CA LEU A 65 16.84 8.23 -4.48
C LEU A 65 17.79 8.46 -3.31
N LYS A 66 17.53 9.51 -2.54
CA LYS A 66 18.09 9.69 -1.19
C LYS A 66 17.30 8.87 -0.18
N GLY A 67 17.92 8.46 0.91
CA GLY A 67 17.31 7.58 1.92
C GLY A 67 15.97 8.10 2.48
N PHE A 68 15.87 9.39 2.81
CA PHE A 68 14.61 9.98 3.28
C PHE A 68 13.51 9.94 2.21
N LEU A 69 13.87 10.23 0.96
CA LEU A 69 12.94 10.16 -0.16
C LEU A 69 12.44 8.72 -0.37
N ALA A 70 13.30 7.71 -0.21
CA ALA A 70 12.91 6.31 -0.31
C ALA A 70 11.82 5.92 0.70
N ILE A 71 11.92 6.41 1.94
CA ILE A 71 10.89 6.21 2.97
C ILE A 71 9.55 6.84 2.53
N HIS A 72 9.57 8.09 2.08
CA HIS A 72 8.37 8.79 1.62
C HIS A 72 7.72 8.13 0.40
N VAL A 73 8.53 7.67 -0.56
CA VAL A 73 8.06 6.92 -1.73
C VAL A 73 7.40 5.61 -1.28
N GLY A 74 8.06 4.84 -0.41
CA GLY A 74 7.51 3.60 0.11
C GLY A 74 6.20 3.77 0.87
N ALA A 75 6.06 4.85 1.65
CA ALA A 75 4.85 5.17 2.40
C ALA A 75 3.68 5.63 1.50
N SER A 76 3.96 6.52 0.54
CA SER A 76 2.91 7.15 -0.29
C SER A 76 2.46 6.28 -1.46
N ALA A 77 3.36 5.51 -2.07
CA ALA A 77 3.09 4.67 -3.23
C ALA A 77 1.85 3.77 -3.09
N PRO A 78 1.69 2.94 -2.04
CA PRO A 78 0.51 2.09 -1.93
C PRO A 78 -0.79 2.88 -1.73
N LEU A 79 -0.75 4.04 -1.08
CA LEU A 79 -1.92 4.91 -0.91
C LEU A 79 -2.34 5.54 -2.24
N ILE A 80 -1.36 6.03 -3.02
CA ILE A 80 -1.59 6.57 -4.36
C ILE A 80 -2.19 5.49 -5.26
N LEU A 81 -1.57 4.31 -5.32
CA LEU A 81 -2.06 3.20 -6.14
C LEU A 81 -3.45 2.74 -5.73
N ARG A 82 -3.73 2.65 -4.43
CA ARG A 82 -5.08 2.34 -3.91
C ARG A 82 -6.10 3.39 -4.34
N THR A 83 -5.74 4.66 -4.29
CA THR A 83 -6.61 5.77 -4.70
C THR A 83 -6.91 5.67 -6.20
N MET A 84 -5.89 5.45 -7.02
CA MET A 84 -6.06 5.24 -8.46
C MET A 84 -6.95 4.02 -8.76
N ALA A 85 -6.73 2.90 -8.07
CA ALA A 85 -7.55 1.70 -8.21
C ALA A 85 -9.01 1.94 -7.82
N SER A 86 -9.27 2.76 -6.80
CA SER A 86 -10.63 3.08 -6.35
C SER A 86 -11.45 3.89 -7.35
N LEU A 87 -10.78 4.56 -8.29
CA LEU A 87 -11.42 5.31 -9.37
C LEU A 87 -11.87 4.42 -10.53
N ILE A 88 -11.42 3.16 -10.58
CA ILE A 88 -11.83 2.20 -11.61
C ILE A 88 -13.28 1.77 -11.31
N PRO A 89 -14.25 2.08 -12.20
CA PRO A 89 -15.66 1.75 -11.95
C PRO A 89 -15.86 0.24 -11.76
N GLN A 90 -16.50 -0.13 -10.65
CA GLN A 90 -16.79 -1.53 -10.31
C GLN A 90 -18.15 -2.01 -10.87
N THR A 91 -18.84 -1.18 -11.66
CA THR A 91 -20.16 -1.51 -12.21
C THR A 91 -20.14 -1.44 -13.74
N ILE A 92 -20.46 -2.55 -14.39
CA ILE A 92 -21.13 -2.49 -15.69
C ILE A 92 -22.55 -2.08 -15.35
N LYS A 93 -22.95 -0.83 -15.63
CA LYS A 93 -24.35 -0.45 -15.65
C LYS A 93 -25.06 -1.39 -16.62
N THR A 94 -25.76 -2.39 -16.10
CA THR A 94 -26.81 -3.02 -16.88
C THR A 94 -28.00 -2.09 -16.72
N GLU A 95 -28.16 -1.16 -17.66
CA GLU A 95 -29.43 -0.47 -17.83
C GLU A 95 -30.43 -1.51 -18.32
N VAL A 96 -30.99 -2.29 -17.39
CA VAL A 96 -32.22 -3.05 -17.66
C VAL A 96 -33.31 -2.00 -17.76
N GLY A 97 -33.61 -1.63 -19.00
CA GLY A 97 -34.65 -0.67 -19.34
C GLY A 97 -36.05 -1.19 -19.03
N ALA A 98 -36.94 -0.19 -18.91
CA ALA A 98 -38.40 -0.23 -19.03
C ALA A 98 -39.18 -1.00 -17.95
#